data_AF-A0A503WA65-F1
#
_entry.id   AF-A0A503WA65-F1
#
_cell.length_a   1.000
_cell.length_b   1.000
_cell.length_c   1.000
_cell.angle_alpha   90.00
_cell.angle_beta   90.00
_cell.angle_gamma   90.00
#
_symmetry.space_group_name_H-M   'P 1'
#
loop_
_entity.id
_entity.type
_entity.pdbx_description
1 polymer ?
#
loop_
_entity_poly.entity_id
_entity_poly.type
_entity_poly.pdbx_seq_one_letter_code
_entity_poly.pdbx_strand_id
1 'polypeptide(L)'
;MSFEPQARQGRKENTLWAVAQREWIGHRRLGEGPSSVRGPNVNEPDSDRLAVHAELRGRVTVKGSGRTKGSCSTSNSQCPTHAFVAVIIPAYNAEQFIERTLASVINQTYRNIEIIVVDDGSIDETASIVRRLSNDDPRIKLLQQKNSGVASARNTGIRASKGIYIAPIDADDLWHPTKLEKQLRVFAAAGNDVGLVYTLYRTIDADDRAIITPKRTHPHGWVFMQHLGQNFIGHGSSAMFRRDVLLEMGGYSSRLRENGAEGCEDFFLQLSIASKYRFDVVMEHLVGYRRTPGAMSQDFVRMLISRRMVLESLFARCTEVVSPILSDVMFRNDVEIARLGLKRRRFAAVAMNFARVLWRSPSQFAKVAGATLAIFRRKAKQGTKLEREGRSSGIGKPFWDYTVDEFFDRGENTDYRALLNNLAVMDSKLGPCGGYLAQHPERGTFAMPQEGGDSDSLFLLRGLE
;
A
#
# COMPACT_ATOMS: atom_id res chain seq x y z
N MET A 1 -4.03 41.56 -48.56
CA MET A 1 -4.59 40.67 -49.58
C MET A 1 -4.06 39.27 -49.30
N SER A 2 -4.76 38.42 -48.57
CA SER A 2 -6.02 37.71 -48.89
C SER A 2 -5.75 36.31 -49.47
N PHE A 3 -6.20 35.31 -48.71
CA PHE A 3 -6.80 34.04 -49.12
C PHE A 3 -5.90 32.86 -49.58
N GLU A 4 -5.90 31.83 -48.72
CA GLU A 4 -5.93 30.37 -49.02
C GLU A 4 -7.03 30.02 -50.07
N PRO A 5 -7.05 28.83 -50.75
CA PRO A 5 -7.01 27.49 -50.10
C PRO A 5 -6.60 26.20 -50.90
N GLN A 6 -6.48 25.08 -50.16
CA GLN A 6 -6.79 23.66 -50.50
C GLN A 6 -5.93 22.89 -51.54
N ALA A 7 -5.69 21.56 -51.51
CA ALA A 7 -5.99 20.45 -50.58
C ALA A 7 -5.37 19.11 -51.09
N ARG A 8 -5.13 18.17 -50.14
CA ARG A 8 -5.16 16.66 -50.22
C ARG A 8 -4.12 15.97 -51.12
N GLN A 9 -3.43 14.89 -50.73
CA GLN A 9 -3.81 13.59 -50.14
C GLN A 9 -2.48 12.89 -49.72
N GLY A 10 -2.30 12.01 -48.74
CA GLY A 10 -3.13 11.32 -47.76
C GLY A 10 -2.22 10.29 -47.05
N ARG A 11 -2.53 9.92 -45.80
CA ARG A 11 -2.05 8.66 -45.22
C ARG A 11 -3.01 8.21 -44.11
N LYS A 12 -3.43 6.95 -44.21
CA LYS A 12 -4.38 6.25 -43.33
C LYS A 12 -3.73 6.01 -41.98
N GLU A 13 -4.40 6.31 -40.87
CA GLU A 13 -4.10 5.74 -39.55
C GLU A 13 -5.30 5.87 -38.59
N ASN A 14 -5.39 4.89 -37.67
CA ASN A 14 -6.28 4.78 -36.50
C ASN A 14 -7.72 4.26 -36.66
N THR A 15 -7.82 2.97 -37.01
CA THR A 15 -9.02 2.15 -36.81
C THR A 15 -9.11 1.46 -35.44
N LEU A 16 -8.17 1.70 -34.50
CA LEU A 16 -8.16 1.06 -33.17
C LEU A 16 -8.92 1.82 -32.07
N TRP A 17 -9.24 3.10 -32.28
CA TRP A 17 -9.99 3.92 -31.31
C TRP A 17 -11.53 3.85 -31.48
N ALA A 18 -12.02 3.46 -32.67
CA ALA A 18 -13.45 3.42 -32.97
C ALA A 18 -14.16 2.18 -32.39
N VAL A 19 -13.43 1.11 -32.07
CA VAL A 19 -14.00 -0.14 -31.53
C VAL A 19 -14.19 -0.04 -30.01
N ALA A 20 -13.27 0.61 -29.28
CA ALA A 20 -13.36 0.76 -27.82
C ALA A 20 -14.45 1.74 -27.35
N GLN A 21 -14.85 2.70 -28.19
CA GLN A 21 -15.93 3.65 -27.84
C GLN A 21 -17.34 3.07 -27.98
N ARG A 22 -17.56 2.04 -28.80
CA ARG A 22 -18.90 1.48 -29.04
C ARG A 22 -19.39 0.56 -27.90
N GLU A 23 -18.49 -0.08 -27.16
CA GLU A 23 -18.87 -0.95 -26.05
C GLU A 23 -19.14 -0.21 -24.73
N TRP A 24 -18.75 1.06 -24.60
CA TRP A 24 -18.91 1.83 -23.36
C TRP A 24 -20.24 2.61 -23.25
N ILE A 25 -20.98 2.80 -24.36
CA ILE A 25 -22.23 3.58 -24.39
C ILE A 25 -23.48 2.66 -24.45
N GLY A 26 -23.31 1.35 -24.60
CA GLY A 26 -24.37 0.39 -24.89
C GLY A 26 -25.05 -0.31 -23.71
N HIS A 27 -25.17 0.28 -22.51
CA HIS A 27 -26.01 -0.31 -21.45
C HIS A 27 -26.82 0.73 -20.67
N ARG A 28 -27.78 1.34 -21.37
CA ARG A 28 -29.05 1.81 -20.77
C ARG A 28 -30.18 1.61 -21.76
N ARG A 29 -31.00 0.58 -21.55
CA ARG A 29 -32.47 0.62 -21.65
C ARG A 29 -33.10 -0.74 -21.30
N LEU A 30 -34.03 -0.67 -20.33
CA LEU A 30 -35.31 -1.39 -20.17
C LEU A 30 -35.31 -2.89 -19.82
N GLY A 31 -36.19 -3.24 -18.86
CA GLY A 31 -36.70 -4.60 -18.65
C GLY A 31 -37.11 -4.91 -17.21
N GLU A 32 -38.37 -4.63 -16.86
CA GLU A 32 -39.06 -5.10 -15.66
C GLU A 32 -39.35 -6.62 -15.70
N GLY A 33 -39.50 -7.28 -14.54
CA GLY A 33 -40.24 -8.55 -14.42
C GLY A 33 -39.58 -9.67 -13.56
N PRO A 34 -40.27 -10.23 -12.52
CA PRO A 34 -39.73 -11.23 -11.60
C PRO A 34 -40.23 -12.67 -11.88
N SER A 35 -39.46 -13.69 -11.47
CA SER A 35 -39.93 -15.07 -11.12
C SER A 35 -38.70 -15.91 -10.73
N SER A 36 -38.50 -16.25 -9.44
CA SER A 36 -38.88 -17.53 -8.82
C SER A 36 -38.64 -18.77 -9.70
N VAL A 37 -37.71 -19.66 -9.30
CA VAL A 37 -37.92 -21.12 -9.14
C VAL A 37 -36.73 -21.76 -8.39
N ARG A 38 -37.15 -22.56 -7.41
CA ARG A 38 -36.55 -23.60 -6.54
C ARG A 38 -35.23 -24.29 -6.96
N GLY A 39 -34.44 -24.64 -5.94
CA GLY A 39 -33.38 -25.66 -5.98
C GLY A 39 -33.92 -27.10 -6.06
N PRO A 40 -33.04 -28.11 -6.19
CA PRO A 40 -32.53 -28.89 -5.04
C PRO A 40 -30.99 -29.12 -5.14
N ASN A 41 -30.19 -29.16 -4.08
CA ASN A 41 -30.02 -30.10 -2.95
C ASN A 41 -29.03 -31.27 -3.21
N VAL A 42 -27.98 -31.28 -2.38
CA VAL A 42 -27.03 -32.32 -1.88
C VAL A 42 -26.08 -33.16 -2.78
N ASN A 43 -24.83 -33.20 -2.27
CA ASN A 43 -23.85 -34.29 -2.13
C ASN A 43 -22.60 -34.40 -3.06
N GLU A 44 -21.47 -34.17 -2.38
CA GLU A 44 -20.16 -34.86 -2.43
C GLU A 44 -19.06 -34.46 -3.46
N PRO A 45 -17.77 -34.63 -3.06
CA PRO A 45 -16.66 -33.82 -3.53
C PRO A 45 -15.83 -34.54 -4.59
N ASP A 46 -15.41 -33.81 -5.64
CA ASP A 46 -14.55 -34.37 -6.68
C ASP A 46 -13.12 -33.84 -6.54
N SER A 47 -12.26 -34.74 -6.07
CA SER A 47 -10.81 -34.62 -6.05
C SER A 47 -10.27 -34.90 -7.44
N ASP A 48 -10.02 -33.86 -8.25
CA ASP A 48 -9.13 -33.98 -9.41
C ASP A 48 -8.84 -32.60 -10.00
N ARG A 49 -7.58 -32.16 -9.91
CA ARG A 49 -6.86 -31.30 -10.88
C ARG A 49 -5.47 -30.91 -10.36
N LEU A 50 -4.64 -31.93 -10.15
CA LEU A 50 -3.19 -31.84 -10.21
C LEU A 50 -2.75 -32.68 -11.42
N ALA A 51 -2.60 -32.04 -12.58
CA ALA A 51 -1.75 -32.46 -13.71
C ALA A 51 -2.23 -31.79 -15.00
N VAL A 52 -1.58 -30.70 -15.40
CA VAL A 52 -1.34 -30.46 -16.83
C VAL A 52 0.14 -30.09 -16.96
N HIS A 53 0.94 -31.14 -17.17
CA HIS A 53 2.31 -31.10 -17.68
C HIS A 53 2.32 -30.36 -19.03
N ALA A 54 3.22 -29.40 -19.23
CA ALA A 54 4.57 -29.63 -19.78
C ALA A 54 4.54 -30.22 -21.19
N GLU A 55 4.48 -29.35 -22.20
CA GLU A 55 4.95 -29.68 -23.54
C GLU A 55 5.30 -28.40 -24.30
N LEU A 56 6.56 -28.29 -24.71
CA LEU A 56 7.08 -27.54 -25.88
C LEU A 56 8.62 -27.50 -25.78
N ARG A 57 9.27 -28.62 -26.12
CA ARG A 57 10.70 -28.64 -26.47
C ARG A 57 10.81 -28.74 -27.99
N GLY A 58 10.94 -27.59 -28.65
CA GLY A 58 11.36 -27.49 -30.04
C GLY A 58 12.87 -27.70 -30.17
N ARG A 59 13.26 -28.62 -31.05
CA ARG A 59 14.65 -28.93 -31.42
C ARG A 59 15.27 -27.77 -32.19
N VAL A 60 16.41 -27.27 -31.73
CA VAL A 60 17.36 -26.50 -32.56
C VAL A 60 18.75 -27.12 -32.38
N THR A 61 19.24 -27.74 -33.44
CA THR A 61 20.61 -28.24 -33.59
C THR A 61 21.54 -27.08 -33.96
N VAL A 62 22.58 -26.85 -33.16
CA VAL A 62 23.73 -26.02 -33.53
C VAL A 62 25.01 -26.83 -33.35
N LYS A 63 25.81 -26.88 -34.43
CA LYS A 63 27.14 -27.50 -34.49
C LYS A 63 28.14 -26.77 -33.58
N GLY A 64 29.01 -27.54 -32.94
CA GLY A 64 29.96 -27.04 -31.94
C GLY A 64 31.18 -26.31 -32.49
N SER A 65 31.83 -25.57 -31.59
CA SER A 65 33.28 -25.33 -31.56
C SER A 65 33.63 -24.66 -30.23
N GLY A 66 34.77 -25.05 -29.63
CA GLY A 66 35.52 -24.20 -28.70
C GLY A 66 35.34 -24.44 -27.20
N ARG A 67 36.17 -25.32 -26.64
CA ARG A 67 36.53 -25.38 -25.22
C ARG A 67 37.18 -24.07 -24.77
N THR A 68 36.68 -23.46 -23.69
CA THR A 68 37.53 -22.80 -22.67
C THR A 68 36.97 -23.11 -21.28
N LYS A 69 37.84 -23.64 -20.42
CA LYS A 69 37.55 -23.98 -19.02
C LYS A 69 37.40 -22.68 -18.22
N GLY A 70 36.16 -22.28 -17.95
CA GLY A 70 35.83 -21.34 -16.88
C GLY A 70 35.15 -22.10 -15.76
N SER A 71 35.81 -22.22 -14.62
CA SER A 71 35.26 -22.80 -13.39
C SER A 71 34.01 -22.02 -12.98
N CYS A 72 32.83 -22.51 -13.35
CA CYS A 72 31.56 -22.03 -12.85
C CYS A 72 31.42 -22.54 -11.41
N SER A 73 31.77 -21.69 -10.44
CA SER A 73 31.39 -21.92 -9.05
C SER A 73 29.87 -21.88 -8.99
N THR A 74 29.25 -23.04 -8.83
CA THR A 74 27.85 -23.20 -8.45
C THR A 74 27.59 -22.37 -7.19
N SER A 75 26.94 -21.21 -7.34
CA SER A 75 26.45 -20.44 -6.22
C SER A 75 25.36 -21.27 -5.54
N ASN A 76 25.72 -21.88 -4.42
CA ASN A 76 24.78 -22.50 -3.50
C ASN A 76 23.68 -21.48 -3.18
N SER A 77 22.46 -21.74 -3.64
CA SER A 77 21.24 -21.19 -3.10
C SER A 77 21.12 -21.66 -1.65
N GLN A 78 21.77 -20.97 -0.72
CA GLN A 78 21.60 -21.20 0.70
C GLN A 78 20.17 -20.78 1.07
N CYS A 79 19.40 -21.73 1.60
CA CYS A 79 18.20 -21.42 2.36
C CYS A 79 18.52 -20.31 3.39
N PRO A 80 17.63 -19.33 3.61
CA PRO A 80 17.82 -18.23 4.56
C PRO A 80 17.66 -18.67 6.02
N THR A 81 18.05 -19.89 6.36
CA THR A 81 18.06 -20.38 7.76
C THR A 81 18.99 -19.54 8.64
N HIS A 82 19.95 -18.80 8.06
CA HIS A 82 20.85 -17.87 8.75
C HIS A 82 20.64 -16.39 8.41
N ALA A 83 19.53 -16.01 7.76
CA ALA A 83 19.26 -14.62 7.42
C ALA A 83 19.10 -13.72 8.66
N PHE A 84 19.95 -12.72 8.84
CA PHE A 84 19.80 -11.80 9.97
C PHE A 84 18.70 -10.78 9.71
N VAL A 85 17.68 -10.71 10.57
CA VAL A 85 16.55 -9.78 10.43
C VAL A 85 16.65 -8.67 11.48
N ALA A 86 16.55 -7.42 11.05
CA ALA A 86 16.41 -6.30 11.95
C ALA A 86 14.94 -5.90 12.09
N VAL A 87 14.41 -6.04 13.29
CA VAL A 87 13.08 -5.56 13.66
C VAL A 87 13.20 -4.12 14.13
N ILE A 88 12.49 -3.21 13.47
CA ILE A 88 12.55 -1.77 13.75
C ILE A 88 11.23 -1.29 14.33
N ILE A 89 11.26 -0.78 15.57
CA ILE A 89 10.07 -0.33 16.30
C ILE A 89 10.18 1.18 16.56
N PRO A 90 9.54 2.05 15.76
CA PRO A 90 9.42 3.46 16.11
C PRO A 90 8.41 3.60 17.25
N ALA A 91 8.79 4.25 18.34
CA ALA A 91 7.94 4.42 19.52
C ALA A 91 7.84 5.91 19.89
N TYR A 92 6.62 6.38 20.13
CA TYR A 92 6.35 7.70 20.67
C TYR A 92 5.09 7.62 21.52
N ASN A 93 5.23 7.86 22.82
CA ASN A 93 4.15 7.75 23.80
C ASN A 93 3.35 6.42 23.69
N ALA A 94 4.07 5.31 23.72
CA ALA A 94 3.56 3.96 23.49
C ALA A 94 3.50 3.10 24.76
N GLU A 95 3.54 3.69 25.96
CA GLU A 95 3.60 2.96 27.24
C GLU A 95 2.51 1.89 27.37
N GLN A 96 1.33 2.16 26.82
CA GLN A 96 0.17 1.27 26.89
C GLN A 96 0.35 -0.06 26.12
N PHE A 97 1.18 -0.06 25.06
CA PHE A 97 1.22 -1.18 24.12
C PHE A 97 2.62 -1.75 23.88
N ILE A 98 3.68 -0.97 24.09
CA ILE A 98 5.04 -1.33 23.72
C ILE A 98 5.51 -2.65 24.34
N GLU A 99 5.09 -2.95 25.57
CA GLU A 99 5.41 -4.23 26.24
C GLU A 99 4.79 -5.43 25.51
N ARG A 100 3.53 -5.34 25.09
CA ARG A 100 2.84 -6.39 24.32
C ARG A 100 3.44 -6.55 22.93
N THR A 101 3.75 -5.43 22.27
CA THR A 101 4.42 -5.40 20.97
C THR A 101 5.77 -6.11 21.04
N LEU A 102 6.62 -5.75 22.00
CA LEU A 102 7.92 -6.39 22.22
C LEU A 102 7.77 -7.87 22.56
N ALA A 103 6.82 -8.25 23.43
CA ALA A 103 6.56 -9.65 23.73
C ALA A 103 6.23 -10.48 22.48
N SER A 104 5.47 -9.91 21.53
CA SER A 104 5.14 -10.60 20.26
C SER A 104 6.36 -10.78 19.33
N VAL A 105 7.31 -9.85 19.38
CA VAL A 105 8.57 -9.89 18.61
C VAL A 105 9.58 -10.85 19.25
N ILE A 106 9.74 -10.79 20.58
CA ILE A 106 10.64 -11.66 21.36
C ILE A 106 10.30 -13.13 21.12
N ASN A 107 8.99 -13.44 21.02
CA ASN A 107 8.45 -14.79 20.87
C ASN A 107 8.38 -15.30 19.42
N GLN A 108 9.00 -14.62 18.46
CA GLN A 108 9.09 -15.15 17.09
C GLN A 108 9.82 -16.51 17.07
N THR A 109 9.34 -17.44 16.24
CA THR A 109 9.97 -18.76 16.03
C THR A 109 11.33 -18.62 15.37
N TYR A 110 11.50 -17.61 14.50
CA TYR A 110 12.79 -17.24 13.94
C TYR A 110 13.60 -16.41 14.94
N ARG A 111 14.75 -16.94 15.38
CA ARG A 111 15.54 -16.36 16.50
C ARG A 111 16.68 -15.45 16.09
N ASN A 112 17.17 -15.54 14.84
CA ASN A 112 18.32 -14.77 14.36
C ASN A 112 17.91 -13.33 14.00
N ILE A 113 17.56 -12.57 15.03
CA ILE A 113 17.01 -11.22 14.91
C ILE A 113 17.74 -10.25 15.84
N GLU A 114 17.78 -8.99 15.45
CA GLU A 114 17.98 -7.87 16.38
C GLU A 114 16.70 -7.04 16.45
N ILE A 115 16.43 -6.47 17.61
CA ILE A 115 15.25 -5.66 17.88
C ILE A 115 15.73 -4.27 18.23
N ILE A 116 15.42 -3.28 17.39
CA ILE A 116 15.84 -1.90 17.58
C ILE A 116 14.59 -1.06 17.81
N VAL A 117 14.44 -0.60 19.06
CA VAL A 117 13.39 0.33 19.44
C VAL A 117 13.98 1.73 19.36
N VAL A 118 13.30 2.62 18.62
CA VAL A 118 13.67 4.03 18.52
C VAL A 118 12.59 4.83 19.21
N ASP A 119 12.88 5.25 20.44
CA ASP A 119 12.06 6.20 21.19
C ASP A 119 12.25 7.61 20.60
N ASP A 120 11.20 8.10 19.94
CA ASP A 120 11.15 9.37 19.24
C ASP A 120 10.71 10.50 20.19
N GLY A 121 11.33 10.55 21.36
CA GLY A 121 11.14 11.61 22.35
C GLY A 121 9.84 11.47 23.14
N SER A 122 9.51 10.26 23.58
CA SER A 122 8.35 10.04 24.46
C SER A 122 8.51 10.78 25.78
N ILE A 123 7.37 11.16 26.37
CA ILE A 123 7.29 11.82 27.69
C ILE A 123 6.64 10.93 28.75
N ASP A 124 6.24 9.71 28.36
CA ASP A 124 5.60 8.70 29.18
C ASP A 124 6.60 7.58 29.55
N GLU A 125 6.12 6.46 30.08
CA GLU A 125 6.98 5.35 30.51
C GLU A 125 7.53 4.48 29.37
N THR A 126 7.35 4.86 28.09
CA THR A 126 7.80 4.05 26.94
C THR A 126 9.26 3.65 27.04
N ALA A 127 10.16 4.61 27.28
CA ALA A 127 11.60 4.34 27.31
C ALA A 127 12.01 3.51 28.54
N SER A 128 11.33 3.68 29.68
CA SER A 128 11.63 2.92 30.90
C SER A 128 11.21 1.45 30.75
N ILE A 129 10.05 1.19 30.15
CA ILE A 129 9.56 -0.15 29.83
C ILE A 129 10.53 -0.88 28.89
N VAL A 130 10.95 -0.23 27.80
CA VAL A 130 11.89 -0.83 26.84
C VAL A 130 13.24 -1.12 27.49
N ARG A 131 13.74 -0.21 28.34
CA ARG A 131 15.01 -0.40 29.05
C ARG A 131 14.97 -1.61 29.98
N ARG A 132 13.86 -1.78 30.72
CA ARG A 132 13.63 -2.95 31.56
C ARG A 132 13.73 -4.23 30.73
N LEU A 133 12.97 -4.32 29.64
CA LEU A 133 12.97 -5.50 28.76
C LEU A 133 14.34 -5.75 28.10
N SER A 134 15.10 -4.69 27.78
CA SER A 134 16.45 -4.84 27.22
C SER A 134 17.48 -5.41 28.18
N ASN A 135 17.24 -5.32 29.51
CA ASN A 135 18.08 -5.99 30.49
C ASN A 135 17.88 -7.51 30.48
N ASP A 136 16.68 -7.96 30.12
CA ASP A 136 16.29 -9.37 30.11
C ASP A 136 16.56 -10.05 28.75
N ASP A 137 16.47 -9.29 27.65
CA ASP A 137 16.73 -9.79 26.29
C ASP A 137 17.80 -8.95 25.56
N PRO A 138 19.03 -9.49 25.38
CA PRO A 138 20.15 -8.76 24.78
C PRO A 138 19.96 -8.47 23.28
N ARG A 139 18.92 -9.01 22.64
CA ARG A 139 18.58 -8.69 21.25
C ARG A 139 17.96 -7.30 21.13
N ILE A 140 17.45 -6.73 22.23
CA ILE A 140 16.78 -5.42 22.26
C ILE A 140 17.80 -4.30 22.43
N LYS A 141 17.73 -3.31 21.55
CA LYS A 141 18.53 -2.07 21.60
C LYS A 141 17.56 -0.89 21.63
N LEU A 142 17.66 -0.08 22.68
CA LEU A 142 16.95 1.20 22.77
C LEU A 142 17.83 2.32 22.21
N LEU A 143 17.31 3.04 21.23
CA LEU A 143 17.84 4.31 20.74
C LEU A 143 16.85 5.41 21.10
N GLN A 144 17.36 6.58 21.50
CA GLN A 144 16.52 7.73 21.84
C GLN A 144 16.90 8.92 20.98
N GLN A 145 15.90 9.65 20.49
CA GLN A 145 16.07 10.88 19.72
C GLN A 145 15.02 11.92 20.11
N LYS A 146 15.22 13.17 19.69
CA LYS A 146 14.17 14.19 19.78
C LYS A 146 13.07 13.87 18.78
N ASN A 147 11.81 14.06 19.18
CA ASN A 147 10.64 13.81 18.34
C ASN A 147 10.75 14.45 16.96
N SER A 148 10.94 13.61 15.95
CA SER A 148 11.18 13.97 14.54
C SER A 148 10.29 13.17 13.58
N GLY A 149 9.37 12.36 14.11
CA GLY A 149 8.38 11.57 13.40
C GLY A 149 8.77 10.17 13.01
N VAL A 150 7.73 9.40 12.67
CA VAL A 150 7.83 7.95 12.44
C VAL A 150 8.83 7.58 11.35
N ALA A 151 8.90 8.35 10.25
CA ALA A 151 9.91 8.16 9.22
C ALA A 151 11.33 8.35 9.74
N SER A 152 11.57 9.41 10.52
CA SER A 152 12.88 9.70 11.10
C SER A 152 13.30 8.58 12.06
N ALA A 153 12.40 8.17 12.95
CA ALA A 153 12.63 7.09 13.90
C ALA A 153 12.96 5.76 13.20
N ARG A 154 12.16 5.37 12.19
CA ARG A 154 12.43 4.17 11.37
C ARG A 154 13.80 4.26 10.69
N ASN A 155 14.15 5.41 10.10
CA ASN A 155 15.44 5.59 9.46
C ASN A 155 16.61 5.52 10.44
N THR A 156 16.47 6.04 11.66
CA THR A 156 17.47 5.89 12.73
C THR A 156 17.70 4.42 13.06
N GLY A 157 16.63 3.64 13.21
CA GLY A 157 16.74 2.20 13.43
C GLY A 157 17.37 1.46 12.25
N ILE A 158 16.99 1.80 11.01
CA ILE A 158 17.58 1.23 9.80
C ILE A 158 19.08 1.52 9.74
N ARG A 159 19.53 2.75 10.00
CA ARG A 159 20.96 3.10 10.01
C ARG A 159 21.75 2.34 11.06
N ALA A 160 21.16 2.10 12.24
CA ALA A 160 21.81 1.38 13.33
C ALA A 160 21.80 -0.16 13.17
N SER A 161 20.91 -0.69 12.32
CA SER A 161 20.77 -2.13 12.10
C SER A 161 21.83 -2.72 11.15
N LYS A 162 22.06 -4.02 11.31
CA LYS A 162 22.96 -4.87 10.52
C LYS A 162 22.21 -6.00 9.80
N GLY A 163 20.93 -6.24 10.12
CA GLY A 163 20.09 -7.24 9.45
C GLY A 163 19.99 -7.02 7.95
N ILE A 164 20.12 -8.10 7.17
CA ILE A 164 19.97 -8.11 5.70
C ILE A 164 18.51 -7.97 5.27
N TYR A 165 17.58 -8.28 6.16
CA TYR A 165 16.16 -7.96 6.03
C TYR A 165 15.74 -6.96 7.10
N ILE A 166 14.83 -6.06 6.74
CA ILE A 166 14.24 -5.07 7.62
C ILE A 166 12.76 -5.39 7.80
N ALA A 167 12.32 -5.53 9.05
CA ALA A 167 10.93 -5.80 9.39
C ALA A 167 10.43 -4.72 10.37
N PRO A 168 9.81 -3.63 9.90
CA PRO A 168 9.23 -2.64 10.78
C PRO A 168 7.95 -3.18 11.45
N ILE A 169 7.71 -2.78 12.69
CA ILE A 169 6.46 -2.97 13.41
C ILE A 169 6.16 -1.71 14.22
N ASP A 170 4.94 -1.21 14.16
CA ASP A 170 4.51 -0.07 14.96
C ASP A 170 4.41 -0.46 16.45
N ALA A 171 4.69 0.49 17.35
CA ALA A 171 4.82 0.24 18.79
C ALA A 171 3.54 -0.28 19.47
N ASP A 172 2.41 -0.30 18.77
CA ASP A 172 1.11 -0.75 19.23
C ASP A 172 0.59 -2.02 18.51
N ASP A 173 1.29 -2.55 17.52
CA ASP A 173 0.86 -3.71 16.75
C ASP A 173 1.36 -5.05 17.31
N LEU A 174 0.75 -6.15 16.87
CA LEU A 174 1.11 -7.51 17.30
C LEU A 174 1.54 -8.38 16.13
N TRP A 175 2.57 -9.21 16.32
CA TRP A 175 2.94 -10.24 15.37
C TRP A 175 2.61 -11.65 15.85
N HIS A 176 2.08 -12.47 14.94
CA HIS A 176 1.97 -13.91 15.15
C HIS A 176 3.39 -14.53 15.22
N PRO A 177 3.64 -15.54 16.08
CA PRO A 177 5.00 -16.09 16.30
C PRO A 177 5.73 -16.58 15.05
N THR A 178 5.01 -16.99 14.01
CA THR A 178 5.60 -17.56 12.79
C THR A 178 5.84 -16.54 11.68
N LYS A 179 5.60 -15.24 11.92
CA LYS A 179 5.60 -14.22 10.86
C LYS A 179 6.94 -14.14 10.13
N LEU A 180 8.02 -13.94 10.88
CA LEU A 180 9.34 -13.74 10.27
C LEU A 180 9.81 -14.98 9.51
N GLU A 181 9.62 -16.16 10.08
CA GLU A 181 9.98 -17.44 9.46
C GLU A 181 9.25 -17.64 8.12
N LYS A 182 7.94 -17.38 8.06
CA LYS A 182 7.15 -17.55 6.83
C LYS A 182 7.53 -16.54 5.75
N GLN A 183 7.79 -15.28 6.12
CA GLN A 183 8.27 -14.27 5.15
C GLN A 183 9.66 -14.63 4.60
N LEU A 184 10.57 -15.12 5.44
CA LEU A 184 11.89 -15.58 5.01
C LEU A 184 11.81 -16.77 4.06
N ARG A 185 10.87 -17.72 4.27
CA ARG A 185 10.63 -18.83 3.34
C ARG A 185 10.18 -18.35 1.97
N VAL A 186 9.35 -17.32 1.90
CA VAL A 186 8.95 -16.71 0.61
C VAL A 186 10.16 -16.06 -0.06
N PHE A 187 10.97 -15.27 0.66
CA PHE A 187 12.21 -14.73 0.11
C PHE A 187 13.18 -15.82 -0.36
N ALA A 188 13.25 -16.97 0.32
CA ALA A 188 14.08 -18.11 -0.06
C ALA A 188 13.70 -18.70 -1.42
N ALA A 189 12.39 -18.79 -1.67
CA ALA A 189 11.83 -19.38 -2.87
C ALA A 189 11.76 -18.38 -4.04
N ALA A 190 11.86 -17.09 -3.73
CA ALA A 190 11.80 -16.01 -4.69
C ALA A 190 13.14 -15.74 -5.39
N GLY A 191 13.07 -15.10 -6.56
CA GLY A 191 14.24 -14.53 -7.22
C GLY A 191 14.72 -13.25 -6.55
N ASN A 192 15.90 -12.77 -6.98
CA ASN A 192 16.49 -11.50 -6.53
C ASN A 192 15.70 -10.25 -6.98
N ASP A 193 14.59 -10.43 -7.68
CA ASP A 193 13.69 -9.37 -8.13
C ASP A 193 12.53 -9.09 -7.16
N VAL A 194 12.40 -9.87 -6.08
CA VAL A 194 11.47 -9.58 -4.98
C VAL A 194 12.13 -8.66 -3.96
N GLY A 195 11.55 -7.48 -3.76
CA GLY A 195 12.04 -6.46 -2.83
C GLY A 195 11.31 -6.43 -1.49
N LEU A 196 10.07 -6.91 -1.47
CA LEU A 196 9.15 -6.83 -0.32
C LEU A 196 8.28 -8.08 -0.24
N VAL A 197 8.19 -8.67 0.96
CA VAL A 197 7.19 -9.69 1.28
C VAL A 197 6.28 -9.15 2.37
N TYR A 198 4.96 -9.23 2.20
CA TYR A 198 3.99 -8.82 3.23
C TYR A 198 3.11 -9.99 3.68
N THR A 199 2.36 -9.78 4.76
CA THR A 199 1.38 -10.75 5.28
C THR A 199 0.00 -10.13 5.35
N LEU A 200 -1.02 -10.94 5.62
CA LEU A 200 -2.35 -10.41 5.93
C LEU A 200 -2.38 -9.92 7.38
N TYR A 201 -3.39 -9.13 7.71
CA TYR A 201 -3.57 -8.57 9.04
C TYR A 201 -5.03 -8.61 9.48
N ARG A 202 -5.25 -8.67 10.79
CA ARG A 202 -6.54 -8.41 11.42
C ARG A 202 -6.49 -7.07 12.11
N THR A 203 -7.52 -6.26 11.95
CA THR A 203 -7.68 -5.05 12.76
C THR A 203 -8.02 -5.47 14.19
N ILE A 204 -7.35 -4.90 15.19
CA ILE A 204 -7.59 -5.19 16.61
C ILE A 204 -7.90 -3.90 17.38
N ASP A 205 -8.63 -4.03 18.49
CA ASP A 205 -8.87 -2.93 19.43
C ASP A 205 -7.76 -2.82 20.51
N ALA A 206 -7.99 -1.99 21.54
CA ALA A 206 -7.05 -1.81 22.65
C ALA A 206 -6.84 -3.07 23.51
N ASP A 207 -7.78 -4.01 23.45
CA ASP A 207 -7.79 -5.26 24.23
C ASP A 207 -7.34 -6.47 23.38
N ASP A 208 -6.69 -6.20 22.24
CA ASP A 208 -6.20 -7.19 21.28
C ASP A 208 -7.32 -8.03 20.62
N ARG A 209 -8.58 -7.60 20.71
CA ARG A 209 -9.70 -8.32 20.12
C ARG A 209 -9.85 -7.92 18.67
N ALA A 210 -10.04 -8.92 17.81
CA ALA A 210 -10.26 -8.65 16.40
C ALA A 210 -11.54 -7.82 16.22
N ILE A 211 -11.43 -6.73 15.48
CA ILE A 211 -12.58 -5.96 15.01
C ILE A 211 -12.72 -6.14 13.50
N ILE A 212 -13.89 -5.77 12.99
CA ILE A 212 -14.23 -5.92 11.58
C ILE A 212 -13.13 -5.33 10.69
N THR A 213 -12.52 -6.19 9.88
CA THR A 213 -11.54 -5.81 8.87
C THR A 213 -12.19 -5.86 7.48
N PRO A 214 -12.02 -4.83 6.63
CA PRO A 214 -12.53 -4.91 5.26
C PRO A 214 -11.72 -5.93 4.47
N LYS A 215 -12.39 -6.84 3.75
CA LYS A 215 -11.71 -7.78 2.86
C LYS A 215 -10.93 -7.02 1.78
N ARG A 216 -9.66 -7.40 1.59
CA ARG A 216 -8.74 -6.83 0.60
C ARG A 216 -8.34 -7.88 -0.41
N THR A 217 -7.91 -7.42 -1.58
CA THR A 217 -7.14 -8.29 -2.48
C THR A 217 -5.72 -8.42 -1.97
N HIS A 218 -5.03 -9.49 -2.35
CA HIS A 218 -3.65 -9.76 -1.95
C HIS A 218 -2.75 -9.95 -3.18
N PRO A 219 -2.44 -8.85 -3.92
CA PRO A 219 -1.61 -8.92 -5.12
C PRO A 219 -0.17 -9.34 -4.84
N HIS A 220 0.47 -9.97 -5.82
CA HIS A 220 1.89 -10.30 -5.83
C HIS A 220 2.47 -10.09 -7.24
N GLY A 221 3.80 -10.10 -7.37
CA GLY A 221 4.50 -9.81 -8.60
C GLY A 221 4.72 -8.32 -8.81
N TRP A 222 4.53 -7.85 -10.04
CA TRP A 222 4.52 -6.42 -10.36
C TRP A 222 3.19 -5.84 -9.90
N VAL A 223 3.23 -4.86 -8.99
CA VAL A 223 2.02 -4.39 -8.27
C VAL A 223 1.95 -2.88 -8.13
N PHE A 224 2.78 -2.12 -8.84
CA PHE A 224 2.84 -0.66 -8.71
C PHE A 224 1.47 -0.02 -8.97
N MET A 225 0.80 -0.38 -10.06
CA MET A 225 -0.51 0.17 -10.42
C MET A 225 -1.60 -0.28 -9.46
N GLN A 226 -1.60 -1.57 -9.07
CA GLN A 226 -2.53 -2.08 -8.07
C GLN A 226 -2.37 -1.37 -6.72
N HIS A 227 -1.14 -1.16 -6.27
CA HIS A 227 -0.84 -0.50 -5.01
C HIS A 227 -1.17 0.99 -5.05
N LEU A 228 -0.98 1.64 -6.20
CA LEU A 228 -1.38 3.02 -6.42
C LEU A 228 -2.90 3.21 -6.29
N GLY A 229 -3.67 2.28 -6.89
CA GLY A 229 -5.13 2.29 -6.82
C GLY A 229 -5.68 1.99 -5.42
N GLN A 230 -5.07 1.02 -4.73
CA GLN A 230 -5.41 0.64 -3.36
C GLN A 230 -4.14 0.36 -2.56
N ASN A 231 -3.94 1.07 -1.44
CA ASN A 231 -2.94 0.70 -0.44
C ASN A 231 -3.34 -0.63 0.22
N PHE A 232 -3.11 -1.76 -0.45
CA PHE A 232 -3.59 -3.08 -0.06
C PHE A 232 -2.84 -3.65 1.14
N ILE A 233 -1.57 -3.27 1.35
CA ILE A 233 -0.81 -3.60 2.57
C ILE A 233 -1.38 -2.82 3.77
N GLY A 234 -1.62 -1.51 3.58
CA GLY A 234 -2.39 -0.68 4.50
C GLY A 234 -1.64 -0.07 5.68
N HIS A 235 -0.53 -0.67 6.10
CA HIS A 235 0.27 -0.20 7.23
C HIS A 235 1.70 -0.76 7.16
N GLY A 236 2.60 -0.26 8.02
CA GLY A 236 4.01 -0.64 8.03
C GLY A 236 4.28 -2.04 8.59
N SER A 237 3.52 -2.48 9.60
CA SER A 237 3.83 -3.68 10.40
C SER A 237 3.75 -5.02 9.66
N SER A 238 3.13 -5.04 8.48
CA SER A 238 2.99 -6.27 7.66
C SER A 238 4.22 -6.55 6.80
N ALA A 239 4.93 -5.53 6.35
CA ALA A 239 5.99 -5.68 5.36
C ALA A 239 7.31 -6.17 5.97
N MET A 240 8.05 -6.96 5.20
CA MET A 240 9.48 -7.24 5.38
C MET A 240 10.18 -6.90 4.07
N PHE A 241 11.28 -6.17 4.17
CA PHE A 241 12.03 -5.63 3.03
C PHE A 241 13.41 -6.27 2.96
N ARG A 242 13.95 -6.43 1.76
CA ARG A 242 15.40 -6.55 1.62
C ARG A 242 16.06 -5.21 1.97
N ARG A 243 17.13 -5.26 2.76
CA ARG A 243 17.83 -4.05 3.22
C ARG A 243 18.40 -3.25 2.05
N ASP A 244 19.07 -3.91 1.11
CA ASP A 244 19.69 -3.27 -0.05
C ASP A 244 18.67 -2.54 -0.92
N VAL A 245 17.51 -3.16 -1.17
CA VAL A 245 16.37 -2.53 -1.88
C VAL A 245 15.84 -1.31 -1.13
N LEU A 246 15.67 -1.43 0.19
CA LEU A 246 15.20 -0.31 1.02
C LEU A 246 16.20 0.86 1.00
N LEU A 247 17.50 0.57 1.06
CA LEU A 247 18.57 1.58 1.00
C LEU A 247 18.73 2.19 -0.38
N GLU A 248 18.52 1.42 -1.46
CA GLU A 248 18.46 1.95 -2.82
C GLU A 248 17.33 2.99 -2.94
N MET A 249 16.17 2.69 -2.34
CA MET A 249 15.06 3.64 -2.24
C MET A 249 15.28 4.70 -1.15
N GLY A 250 16.44 4.73 -0.50
CA GLY A 250 16.85 5.70 0.53
C GLY A 250 15.97 5.81 1.77
N GLY A 251 15.28 4.75 2.15
CA GLY A 251 14.53 4.67 3.41
C GLY A 251 13.20 5.43 3.42
N TYR A 252 12.71 5.83 4.59
CA TYR A 252 11.43 6.52 4.73
C TYR A 252 11.58 8.03 4.51
N SER A 253 10.65 8.67 3.80
CA SER A 253 10.68 10.12 3.62
C SER A 253 10.20 10.87 4.86
N SER A 254 11.06 11.67 5.50
CA SER A 254 10.66 12.61 6.57
C SER A 254 9.92 13.84 6.04
N ARG A 255 9.97 14.08 4.72
CA ARG A 255 9.43 15.29 4.09
C ARG A 255 7.93 15.46 4.26
N LEU A 256 7.17 14.38 4.40
CA LEU A 256 5.73 14.48 4.66
C LEU A 256 5.49 15.27 5.95
N ARG A 257 6.20 14.91 7.02
CA ARG A 257 6.13 15.61 8.31
C ARG A 257 6.69 17.02 8.29
N GLU A 258 7.82 17.23 7.63
CA GLU A 258 8.41 18.57 7.44
C GLU A 258 7.43 19.54 6.76
N ASN A 259 6.50 19.01 5.96
CA ASN A 259 5.44 19.77 5.27
C ASN A 259 4.06 19.65 5.96
N GLY A 260 4.01 19.32 7.25
CA GLY A 260 2.77 19.28 8.05
C GLY A 260 1.83 18.09 7.77
N ALA A 261 2.23 17.12 6.94
CA ALA A 261 1.48 15.89 6.67
C ALA A 261 2.09 14.69 7.39
N GLU A 262 1.38 13.58 7.57
CA GLU A 262 1.94 12.34 8.14
C GLU A 262 1.00 11.17 7.84
N GLY A 263 1.52 9.94 7.87
CA GLY A 263 0.72 8.71 7.79
C GLY A 263 0.66 8.05 6.40
N CYS A 264 1.56 8.41 5.49
CA CYS A 264 1.73 7.73 4.18
C CYS A 264 3.20 7.46 3.85
N GLU A 265 4.09 7.50 4.85
CA GLU A 265 5.52 7.27 4.72
C GLU A 265 5.78 5.83 4.24
N ASP A 266 5.04 4.87 4.78
CA ASP A 266 5.07 3.46 4.39
C ASP A 266 4.53 3.28 2.96
N PHE A 267 3.38 3.88 2.64
CA PHE A 267 2.80 3.84 1.31
C PHE A 267 3.74 4.41 0.24
N PHE A 268 4.44 5.49 0.56
CA PHE A 268 5.39 6.11 -0.35
C PHE A 268 6.61 5.23 -0.62
N LEU A 269 7.20 4.65 0.43
CA LEU A 269 8.30 3.70 0.30
C LEU A 269 7.86 2.45 -0.47
N GLN A 270 6.69 1.90 -0.17
CA GLN A 270 6.12 0.74 -0.88
C GLN A 270 5.94 1.04 -2.37
N LEU A 271 5.38 2.20 -2.76
CA LEU A 271 5.28 2.58 -4.17
C LEU A 271 6.65 2.76 -4.84
N SER A 272 7.64 3.27 -4.10
CA SER A 272 9.02 3.40 -4.58
C SER A 272 9.60 2.04 -4.93
N ILE A 273 9.47 1.06 -4.03
CA ILE A 273 9.95 -0.30 -4.24
C ILE A 273 9.17 -0.97 -5.37
N ALA A 274 7.84 -0.87 -5.39
CA ALA A 274 6.98 -1.49 -6.40
C ALA A 274 7.27 -0.99 -7.83
N SER A 275 7.89 0.20 -7.97
CA SER A 275 8.29 0.74 -9.28
C SER A 275 9.48 0.01 -9.91
N LYS A 276 10.26 -0.77 -9.14
CA LYS A 276 11.46 -1.49 -9.60
C LYS A 276 11.50 -2.97 -9.22
N TYR A 277 10.82 -3.36 -8.15
CA TYR A 277 10.89 -4.70 -7.58
C TYR A 277 9.50 -5.31 -7.44
N ARG A 278 9.44 -6.63 -7.59
CA ARG A 278 8.22 -7.41 -7.32
C ARG A 278 7.95 -7.47 -5.82
N PHE A 279 6.68 -7.59 -5.49
CA PHE A 279 6.22 -7.95 -4.16
C PHE A 279 5.84 -9.42 -4.12
N ASP A 280 5.89 -10.01 -2.94
CA ASP A 280 5.30 -11.33 -2.68
C ASP A 280 4.51 -11.31 -1.36
N VAL A 281 3.76 -12.37 -1.09
CA VAL A 281 2.78 -12.39 0.00
C VAL A 281 2.75 -13.74 0.72
N VAL A 282 2.68 -13.69 2.05
CA VAL A 282 2.24 -14.81 2.87
C VAL A 282 0.73 -14.66 3.05
N MET A 283 -0.04 -15.61 2.51
CA MET A 283 -1.52 -15.59 2.49
C MET A 283 -2.14 -15.99 3.85
N GLU A 284 -1.62 -15.41 4.93
CA GLU A 284 -2.01 -15.70 6.31
C GLU A 284 -2.06 -14.42 7.14
N HIS A 285 -2.98 -14.38 8.11
CA HIS A 285 -3.17 -13.25 9.02
C HIS A 285 -2.18 -13.30 10.17
N LEU A 286 -1.01 -12.71 9.95
CA LEU A 286 0.13 -12.79 10.86
C LEU A 286 0.38 -11.48 11.62
N VAL A 287 -0.47 -10.48 11.44
CA VAL A 287 -0.39 -9.18 12.13
C VAL A 287 -1.73 -8.79 12.74
N GLY A 288 -1.71 -8.35 13.99
CA GLY A 288 -2.79 -7.61 14.63
C GLY A 288 -2.52 -6.11 14.50
N TYR A 289 -3.21 -5.44 13.58
CA TYR A 289 -3.10 -4.01 13.33
C TYR A 289 -4.03 -3.24 14.26
N ARG A 290 -3.49 -2.49 15.22
CA ARG A 290 -4.28 -1.85 16.26
C ARG A 290 -4.94 -0.58 15.75
N ARG A 291 -6.21 -0.40 16.13
CA ARG A 291 -6.94 0.85 15.92
C ARG A 291 -7.53 1.35 17.22
N THR A 292 -6.90 2.39 17.77
CA THR A 292 -7.37 3.10 18.95
C THR A 292 -7.84 4.52 18.59
N PRO A 293 -8.72 5.11 19.41
CA PRO A 293 -8.94 6.55 19.39
C PRO A 293 -7.60 7.28 19.65
N GLY A 294 -7.22 8.20 18.78
CA GLY A 294 -5.97 8.97 18.91
C GLY A 294 -4.79 8.41 18.11
N ALA A 295 -4.88 7.20 17.55
CA ALA A 295 -3.86 6.71 16.63
C ALA A 295 -3.72 7.62 15.40
N MET A 296 -2.50 7.78 14.88
CA MET A 296 -2.21 8.59 13.69
C MET A 296 -3.15 8.25 12.51
N SER A 297 -3.46 6.96 12.34
CA SER A 297 -4.34 6.46 11.27
C SER A 297 -5.82 6.89 11.41
N GLN A 298 -6.21 7.52 12.52
CA GLN A 298 -7.54 8.11 12.71
C GLN A 298 -7.61 9.58 12.28
N ASP A 299 -6.47 10.25 12.04
CA ASP A 299 -6.46 11.58 11.43
C ASP A 299 -6.56 11.48 9.90
N PHE A 300 -7.78 11.15 9.45
CA PHE A 300 -8.08 10.99 8.02
C PHE A 300 -7.75 12.23 7.18
N VAL A 301 -7.81 13.44 7.75
CA VAL A 301 -7.51 14.66 6.98
C VAL A 301 -6.02 14.73 6.72
N ARG A 302 -5.21 14.56 7.76
CA ARG A 302 -3.75 14.54 7.65
C ARG A 302 -3.25 13.42 6.75
N MET A 303 -3.84 12.22 6.86
CA MET A 303 -3.54 11.10 5.95
C MET A 303 -3.88 11.40 4.50
N LEU A 304 -5.01 12.06 4.19
CA LEU A 304 -5.37 12.38 2.81
C LEU A 304 -4.49 13.48 2.21
N ILE A 305 -4.04 14.44 3.01
CA ILE A 305 -3.03 15.43 2.60
C ILE A 305 -1.70 14.72 2.32
N SER A 306 -1.27 13.83 3.22
CA SER A 306 -0.06 13.02 3.06
C SER A 306 -0.11 12.17 1.79
N ARG A 307 -1.23 11.47 1.56
CA ARG A 307 -1.48 10.70 0.33
C ARG A 307 -1.44 11.59 -0.90
N ARG A 308 -2.01 12.81 -0.83
CA ARG A 308 -1.96 13.75 -1.95
C ARG A 308 -0.53 14.11 -2.33
N MET A 309 0.31 14.44 -1.35
CA MET A 309 1.72 14.77 -1.58
C MET A 309 2.47 13.60 -2.25
N VAL A 310 2.22 12.37 -1.80
CA VAL A 310 2.77 11.15 -2.42
C VAL A 310 2.35 11.05 -3.89
N LEU A 311 1.06 11.22 -4.19
CA LEU A 311 0.54 11.13 -5.55
C LEU A 311 1.09 12.24 -6.45
N GLU A 312 1.24 13.47 -5.95
CA GLU A 312 1.83 14.59 -6.72
C GLU A 312 3.30 14.34 -7.05
N SER A 313 4.05 13.79 -6.08
CA SER A 313 5.42 13.36 -6.28
C SER A 313 5.51 12.35 -7.44
N LEU A 314 4.64 11.35 -7.46
CA LEU A 314 4.61 10.34 -8.51
C LEU A 314 4.17 10.91 -9.85
N PHE A 315 3.21 11.84 -9.85
CA PHE A 315 2.64 12.41 -11.07
C PHE A 315 3.68 13.21 -11.84
N ALA A 316 4.54 13.95 -11.13
CA ALA A 316 5.64 14.70 -11.73
C ALA A 316 6.66 13.83 -12.49
N ARG A 317 6.67 12.50 -12.30
CA ARG A 317 7.66 11.58 -12.86
C ARG A 317 7.05 10.39 -13.58
N CYS A 318 5.72 10.28 -13.63
CA CYS A 318 5.06 9.15 -14.26
C CYS A 318 5.20 9.21 -15.78
N THR A 319 5.23 8.05 -16.43
CA THR A 319 5.18 8.00 -17.90
C THR A 319 3.81 8.44 -18.41
N GLU A 320 3.72 8.80 -19.69
CA GLU A 320 2.44 9.13 -20.34
C GLU A 320 1.41 8.01 -20.22
N VAL A 321 1.86 6.75 -20.14
CA VAL A 321 1.00 5.57 -19.96
C VAL A 321 0.37 5.54 -18.57
N VAL A 322 1.09 5.98 -17.53
CA VAL A 322 0.61 5.95 -16.13
C VAL A 322 -0.17 7.22 -15.76
N SER A 323 0.15 8.36 -16.39
CA SER A 323 -0.41 9.68 -16.07
C SER A 323 -1.95 9.73 -15.99
N PRO A 324 -2.73 9.15 -16.92
CA PRO A 324 -4.20 9.19 -16.85
C PRO A 324 -4.77 8.49 -15.62
N ILE A 325 -4.15 7.38 -15.19
CA ILE A 325 -4.62 6.59 -14.05
C ILE A 325 -4.26 7.29 -12.75
N LEU A 326 -3.02 7.78 -12.65
CA LEU A 326 -2.61 8.55 -11.49
C LEU A 326 -3.47 9.81 -11.33
N SER A 327 -3.85 10.45 -12.43
CA SER A 327 -4.81 11.55 -12.44
C SER A 327 -6.18 11.15 -11.90
N ASP A 328 -6.71 9.96 -12.27
CA ASP A 328 -7.97 9.43 -11.72
C ASP A 328 -7.86 9.09 -10.21
N VAL A 329 -6.75 8.50 -9.77
CA VAL A 329 -6.49 8.21 -8.35
C VAL A 329 -6.41 9.50 -7.52
N MET A 330 -5.70 10.50 -8.04
CA MET A 330 -5.61 11.85 -7.48
C MET A 330 -6.98 12.51 -7.37
N PHE A 331 -7.80 12.41 -8.42
CA PHE A 331 -9.17 12.89 -8.45
C PHE A 331 -10.03 12.24 -7.35
N ARG A 332 -9.97 10.91 -7.18
CA ARG A 332 -10.73 10.22 -6.12
C ARG A 332 -10.30 10.67 -4.73
N ASN A 333 -9.00 10.88 -4.52
CA ASN A 333 -8.47 11.42 -3.27
C ASN A 333 -9.02 12.82 -2.99
N ASP A 334 -9.05 13.69 -3.99
CA ASP A 334 -9.58 15.05 -3.89
C ASP A 334 -11.08 15.08 -3.56
N VAL A 335 -11.87 14.18 -4.17
CA VAL A 335 -13.30 14.01 -3.84
C VAL A 335 -13.49 13.61 -2.37
N GLU A 336 -12.67 12.71 -1.84
CA GLU A 336 -12.78 12.29 -0.43
C GLU A 336 -12.33 13.39 0.55
N ILE A 337 -11.31 14.17 0.21
CA ILE A 337 -10.93 15.38 0.96
C ILE A 337 -12.12 16.35 1.01
N ALA A 338 -12.72 16.64 -0.15
CA ALA A 338 -13.87 17.55 -0.24
C ALA A 338 -15.07 17.02 0.57
N ARG A 339 -15.36 15.71 0.49
CA ARG A 339 -16.44 15.06 1.23
C ARG A 339 -16.26 15.17 2.75
N LEU A 340 -15.04 14.94 3.24
CA LEU A 340 -14.72 15.06 4.66
C LEU A 340 -14.71 16.51 5.13
N GLY A 341 -14.18 17.43 4.32
CA GLY A 341 -14.23 18.86 4.58
C GLY A 341 -15.68 19.34 4.76
N LEU A 342 -16.60 18.93 3.88
CA LEU A 342 -18.03 19.23 4.01
C LEU A 342 -18.63 18.62 5.28
N LYS A 343 -18.33 17.35 5.60
CA LYS A 343 -18.85 16.68 6.80
C LYS A 343 -18.39 17.36 8.10
N ARG A 344 -17.15 17.87 8.13
CA ARG A 344 -16.54 18.55 9.27
C ARG A 344 -16.72 20.08 9.23
N ARG A 345 -17.54 20.62 8.32
CA ARG A 345 -17.79 22.07 8.15
C ARG A 345 -16.54 22.91 7.83
N ARG A 346 -15.52 22.30 7.20
CA ARG A 346 -14.27 22.95 6.77
C ARG A 346 -14.39 23.49 5.35
N PHE A 347 -15.27 24.46 5.13
CA PHE A 347 -15.65 24.94 3.79
C PHE A 347 -14.50 25.54 2.98
N ALA A 348 -13.56 26.24 3.63
CA ALA A 348 -12.37 26.79 2.95
C ALA A 348 -11.50 25.69 2.32
N ALA A 349 -11.25 24.60 3.06
CA ALA A 349 -10.49 23.44 2.57
C ALA A 349 -11.14 22.80 1.34
N VAL A 350 -12.47 22.73 1.34
CA VAL A 350 -13.28 22.22 0.22
C VAL A 350 -13.13 23.15 -0.98
N ALA A 351 -13.38 24.46 -0.81
CA ALA A 351 -13.30 25.45 -1.89
C ALA A 351 -11.91 25.46 -2.56
N MET A 352 -10.84 25.42 -1.77
CA MET A 352 -9.47 25.37 -2.27
C MET A 352 -9.15 24.06 -3.01
N ASN A 353 -9.77 22.94 -2.63
CA ASN A 353 -9.66 21.68 -3.36
C ASN A 353 -10.37 21.77 -4.73
N PHE A 354 -11.59 22.31 -4.76
CA PHE A 354 -12.34 22.50 -6.00
C PHE A 354 -11.63 23.43 -7.00
N ALA A 355 -11.03 24.52 -6.53
CA ALA A 355 -10.24 25.42 -7.38
C ALA A 355 -9.05 24.70 -8.04
N ARG A 356 -8.38 23.82 -7.30
CA ARG A 356 -7.26 23.00 -7.81
C ARG A 356 -7.68 21.95 -8.83
N VAL A 357 -8.84 21.31 -8.63
CA VAL A 357 -9.40 20.35 -9.61
C VAL A 357 -9.74 21.07 -10.91
N LEU A 358 -10.34 22.27 -10.83
CA LEU A 358 -10.69 23.09 -11.99
C LEU A 358 -9.45 23.46 -12.82
N TRP A 359 -8.36 23.84 -12.15
CA TRP A 359 -7.10 24.22 -12.79
C TRP A 359 -6.43 23.06 -13.54
N ARG A 360 -6.52 21.83 -13.02
CA ARG A 360 -5.83 20.66 -13.60
C ARG A 360 -6.55 20.04 -14.79
N SER A 361 -7.88 19.94 -14.74
CA SER A 361 -8.66 19.43 -15.86
C SER A 361 -10.13 19.82 -15.73
N PRO A 362 -10.65 20.66 -16.64
CA PRO A 362 -12.08 21.00 -16.67
C PRO A 362 -12.99 19.76 -16.73
N SER A 363 -12.53 18.69 -17.42
CA SER A 363 -13.26 17.42 -17.50
C SER A 363 -13.33 16.67 -16.17
N GLN A 364 -12.29 16.78 -15.33
CA GLN A 364 -12.30 16.22 -13.97
C GLN A 364 -13.15 17.07 -13.05
N PHE A 365 -13.11 18.40 -13.15
CA PHE A 365 -14.00 19.25 -12.38
C PHE A 365 -15.48 18.90 -12.58
N ALA A 366 -15.90 18.69 -13.83
CA ALA A 366 -17.27 18.25 -14.13
C ALA A 366 -17.63 16.92 -13.43
N LYS A 367 -16.69 15.96 -13.37
CA LYS A 367 -16.86 14.69 -12.63
C LYS A 367 -16.94 14.91 -11.11
N VAL A 368 -16.09 15.76 -10.51
CA VAL A 368 -16.11 16.06 -9.06
C VAL A 368 -17.41 16.77 -8.70
N ALA A 369 -17.78 17.80 -9.45
CA ALA A 369 -19.00 18.55 -9.25
C ALA A 369 -20.22 17.63 -9.37
N GLY A 370 -20.25 16.76 -10.39
CA GLY A 370 -21.29 15.75 -10.57
C GLY A 370 -21.38 14.76 -9.40
N ALA A 371 -20.24 14.20 -8.96
CA ALA A 371 -20.19 13.26 -7.84
C ALA A 371 -20.60 13.92 -6.50
N THR A 372 -20.12 15.15 -6.26
CA THR A 372 -20.44 15.92 -5.05
C THR A 372 -21.92 16.30 -5.03
N LEU A 373 -22.46 16.75 -6.17
CA LEU A 373 -23.88 17.03 -6.32
C LEU A 373 -24.73 15.76 -6.16
N ALA A 374 -24.26 14.61 -6.63
CA ALA A 374 -24.93 13.33 -6.43
C ALA A 374 -24.93 12.90 -4.94
N ILE A 375 -23.83 13.13 -4.21
CA ILE A 375 -23.75 12.89 -2.76
C ILE A 375 -24.71 13.84 -2.02
N PHE A 376 -24.73 15.12 -2.39
CA PHE A 376 -25.62 16.12 -1.80
C PHE A 376 -27.09 15.80 -2.08
N ARG A 377 -27.44 15.46 -3.33
CA ARG A 377 -28.78 15.01 -3.73
C ARG A 377 -29.20 13.72 -3.03
N ARG A 378 -28.31 12.76 -2.82
CA ARG A 378 -28.60 11.54 -2.04
C ARG A 378 -28.91 11.88 -0.58
N LYS A 379 -28.14 12.76 0.06
CA LYS A 379 -28.42 13.24 1.42
C LYS A 379 -29.68 14.10 1.53
N ALA A 380 -29.99 14.89 0.51
CA ALA A 380 -31.22 15.70 0.47
C ALA A 380 -32.47 14.83 0.23
N LYS A 381 -32.34 13.75 -0.57
CA LYS A 381 -33.42 12.75 -0.78
C LYS A 381 -33.59 11.81 0.41
N GLN A 382 -32.51 11.47 1.11
CA GLN A 382 -32.53 10.79 2.40
C GLN A 382 -32.75 11.82 3.51
N GLY A 383 -33.94 12.45 3.55
CA GLY A 383 -34.37 13.21 4.72
C GLY A 383 -34.12 12.40 5.99
N THR A 384 -33.55 13.04 7.02
CA THR A 384 -33.07 12.49 8.31
C THR A 384 -33.57 11.09 8.68
N LYS A 385 -33.06 10.08 8.00
CA LYS A 385 -33.10 8.68 8.42
C LYS A 385 -31.66 8.31 8.75
N LEU A 386 -31.18 8.88 9.86
CA LEU A 386 -30.05 8.31 10.59
C LEU A 386 -30.59 7.05 11.26
N GLU A 387 -30.80 6.01 10.43
CA GLU A 387 -30.93 4.67 10.94
C GLU A 387 -29.59 4.33 11.58
N ARG A 388 -29.61 4.26 12.91
CA ARG A 388 -28.77 3.36 13.68
C ARG A 388 -28.99 1.97 13.10
N GLU A 389 -28.27 1.61 12.04
CA GLU A 389 -27.97 0.21 11.79
C GLU A 389 -27.25 -0.28 13.04
N GLY A 390 -27.92 -1.16 13.78
CA GLY A 390 -27.39 -1.75 14.99
C GLY A 390 -25.98 -2.25 14.70
N ARG A 391 -24.99 -1.63 15.34
CA ARG A 391 -23.66 -2.22 15.46
C ARG A 391 -23.88 -3.50 16.27
N SER A 392 -24.10 -4.63 15.61
CA SER A 392 -23.71 -5.91 16.19
C SER A 392 -22.30 -5.70 16.70
N SER A 393 -22.04 -5.93 17.99
CA SER A 393 -20.75 -5.71 18.63
C SER A 393 -19.66 -6.31 17.73
N GLY A 394 -19.00 -5.46 16.93
CA GLY A 394 -18.11 -5.85 15.84
C GLY A 394 -16.75 -6.32 16.34
N ILE A 395 -16.76 -6.92 17.52
CA ILE A 395 -15.66 -7.37 18.34
C ILE A 395 -15.75 -8.88 18.33
N GLY A 396 -14.77 -9.53 17.70
CA GLY A 396 -14.61 -10.98 17.68
C GLY A 396 -13.85 -11.49 18.91
N LYS A 397 -13.21 -12.64 18.74
CA LYS A 397 -12.29 -13.22 19.74
C LYS A 397 -10.95 -12.46 19.78
N PRO A 398 -10.14 -12.64 20.84
CA PRO A 398 -8.75 -12.19 20.88
C PRO A 398 -7.97 -12.59 19.61
N PHE A 399 -7.04 -11.75 19.18
CA PHE A 399 -6.19 -11.98 18.01
C PHE A 399 -5.50 -13.35 18.05
N TRP A 400 -5.03 -13.74 19.24
CA TRP A 400 -4.31 -14.99 19.50
C TRP A 400 -5.16 -16.25 19.34
N ASP A 401 -6.48 -16.13 19.41
CA ASP A 401 -7.40 -17.27 19.38
C ASP A 401 -7.82 -17.62 17.94
N TYR A 402 -7.45 -16.81 16.95
CA TYR A 402 -7.67 -17.10 15.54
C TYR A 402 -6.59 -18.01 14.98
N THR A 403 -6.99 -19.00 14.17
CA THR A 403 -6.01 -19.66 13.31
C THR A 403 -5.51 -18.69 12.24
N VAL A 404 -4.32 -18.92 11.68
CA VAL A 404 -3.70 -18.00 10.71
C VAL A 404 -4.56 -17.79 9.44
N ASP A 405 -5.38 -18.78 9.09
CA ASP A 405 -6.25 -18.77 7.90
C ASP A 405 -7.68 -18.31 8.20
N GLU A 406 -8.07 -18.17 9.47
CA GLU A 406 -9.46 -17.88 9.85
C GLU A 406 -9.84 -16.41 9.56
N PHE A 407 -10.88 -16.22 8.76
CA PHE A 407 -11.30 -14.88 8.31
C PHE A 407 -12.34 -14.25 9.25
N PHE A 408 -12.16 -12.95 9.56
CA PHE A 408 -13.12 -12.13 10.31
C PHE A 408 -13.39 -10.80 9.58
N ASP A 409 -13.93 -10.90 8.36
CA ASP A 409 -14.09 -9.78 7.43
C ASP A 409 -15.55 -9.50 7.03
N ARG A 410 -15.79 -8.29 6.50
CA ARG A 410 -17.01 -8.00 5.71
C ARG A 410 -16.82 -8.39 4.24
N GLY A 411 -17.94 -8.60 3.53
CA GLY A 411 -17.98 -8.95 2.11
C GLY A 411 -17.09 -8.07 1.21
N GLU A 412 -16.53 -8.69 0.17
CA GLU A 412 -15.63 -8.04 -0.79
C GLU A 412 -16.36 -6.93 -1.56
N ASN A 413 -15.69 -5.80 -1.78
CA ASN A 413 -16.21 -4.79 -2.68
C ASN A 413 -15.90 -5.18 -4.14
N THR A 414 -16.92 -5.64 -4.85
CA THR A 414 -16.83 -6.12 -6.25
C THR A 414 -16.24 -5.08 -7.20
N ASP A 415 -16.53 -3.79 -6.98
CA ASP A 415 -16.03 -2.71 -7.84
C ASP A 415 -14.52 -2.53 -7.69
N TYR A 416 -13.99 -2.67 -6.46
CA TYR A 416 -12.55 -2.64 -6.22
C TYR A 416 -11.84 -3.84 -6.85
N ARG A 417 -12.44 -5.03 -6.77
CA ARG A 417 -11.88 -6.23 -7.40
C ARG A 417 -11.72 -6.06 -8.91
N ALA A 418 -12.76 -5.57 -9.59
CA ALA A 418 -12.72 -5.32 -11.03
C ALA A 418 -11.64 -4.30 -11.42
N LEU A 419 -11.54 -3.19 -10.66
CA LEU A 419 -10.49 -2.19 -10.87
C LEU A 419 -9.09 -2.78 -10.72
N LEU A 420 -8.85 -3.56 -9.67
CA LEU A 420 -7.53 -4.12 -9.37
C LEU A 420 -7.11 -5.17 -10.40
N ASN A 421 -8.06 -5.94 -10.93
CA ASN A 421 -7.79 -6.86 -12.05
C ASN A 421 -7.33 -6.10 -13.30
N ASN A 422 -7.95 -4.96 -13.62
CA ASN A 422 -7.52 -4.14 -14.75
C ASN A 422 -6.12 -3.55 -14.53
N LEU A 423 -5.82 -3.11 -13.31
CA LEU A 423 -4.50 -2.57 -12.95
C LEU A 423 -3.42 -3.66 -12.98
N ALA A 424 -3.75 -4.91 -12.61
CA ALA A 424 -2.84 -6.06 -12.71
C ALA A 424 -2.39 -6.33 -14.15
N VAL A 425 -3.30 -6.20 -15.13
CA VAL A 425 -2.96 -6.32 -16.55
C VAL A 425 -1.94 -5.27 -16.97
N MET A 426 -2.05 -4.04 -16.45
CA MET A 426 -1.07 -2.99 -16.74
C MET A 426 0.26 -3.25 -16.05
N ASP A 427 0.24 -3.71 -14.79
CA ASP A 427 1.45 -4.08 -14.07
C ASP A 427 2.23 -5.18 -14.79
N SER A 428 1.55 -6.22 -15.28
CA SER A 428 2.21 -7.30 -16.04
C SER A 428 2.86 -6.82 -17.34
N LYS A 429 2.34 -5.76 -17.96
CA LYS A 429 2.87 -5.17 -19.19
C LYS A 429 4.03 -4.20 -18.93
N LEU A 430 3.90 -3.36 -17.89
CA LEU A 430 4.86 -2.29 -17.60
C LEU A 430 6.04 -2.79 -16.75
N GLY A 431 5.77 -3.65 -15.77
CA GLY A 431 6.73 -4.11 -14.77
C GLY A 431 8.03 -4.69 -15.34
N PRO A 432 7.98 -5.68 -16.24
CA PRO A 432 9.18 -6.24 -16.86
C PRO A 432 10.02 -5.22 -17.65
N CYS A 433 9.42 -4.09 -18.05
CA CYS A 433 10.07 -3.07 -18.88
C CYS A 433 10.39 -1.78 -18.11
N GLY A 434 10.09 -1.70 -16.80
CA GLY A 434 10.33 -0.50 -15.98
C GLY A 434 9.46 0.72 -16.34
N GLY A 435 8.37 0.53 -17.10
CA GLY A 435 7.62 1.60 -17.77
C GLY A 435 6.70 2.46 -16.89
N TYR A 436 6.83 2.39 -15.55
CA TYR A 436 5.97 3.14 -14.64
C TYR A 436 6.33 4.62 -14.55
N LEU A 437 7.63 4.91 -14.48
CA LEU A 437 8.18 6.24 -14.24
C LEU A 437 9.18 6.59 -15.35
N ALA A 438 9.13 7.84 -15.82
CA ALA A 438 10.01 8.35 -16.86
C ALA A 438 11.47 8.53 -16.38
N GLN A 439 11.66 8.69 -15.07
CA GLN A 439 12.96 8.77 -14.42
C GLN A 439 12.96 7.87 -13.19
N HIS A 440 14.03 7.08 -13.03
CA HIS A 440 14.21 6.25 -11.84
C HIS A 440 14.67 7.11 -10.64
N PRO A 441 14.29 6.76 -9.40
CA PRO A 441 14.85 7.40 -8.21
C PRO A 441 16.35 7.09 -8.15
N GLU A 442 17.20 8.10 -8.39
CA GLU A 442 18.66 7.93 -8.40
C GLU A 442 19.30 8.01 -7.00
N ARG A 443 18.54 8.39 -5.95
CA ARG A 443 18.87 8.29 -4.51
C ARG A 443 17.70 8.82 -3.67
N GLY A 444 17.29 8.11 -2.61
CA GLY A 444 16.22 8.57 -1.72
C GLY A 444 14.83 8.11 -2.12
N THR A 445 13.87 8.09 -1.16
CA THR A 445 12.45 8.02 -1.49
C THR A 445 12.19 9.30 -2.24
N PHE A 446 12.12 9.19 -3.56
CA PHE A 446 11.53 10.16 -4.45
C PHE A 446 11.65 11.58 -3.90
N ALA A 447 12.77 12.26 -4.18
CA ALA A 447 12.91 13.66 -3.81
C ALA A 447 11.60 14.38 -4.22
N MET A 448 10.79 14.76 -3.22
CA MET A 448 9.71 15.73 -3.44
C MET A 448 10.36 16.93 -4.14
N PRO A 449 9.71 17.54 -5.14
CA PRO A 449 10.32 18.66 -5.87
C PRO A 449 10.96 19.65 -4.89
N GLN A 450 12.25 20.00 -5.08
CA GLN A 450 12.90 21.00 -4.25
C GLN A 450 12.24 22.36 -4.45
N GLU A 451 12.20 23.14 -3.37
CA GLU A 451 11.77 24.54 -3.33
C GLU A 451 12.43 25.34 -4.46
N GLY A 452 11.62 26.04 -5.25
CA GLY A 452 12.06 26.81 -6.40
C GLY A 452 10.98 27.12 -7.44
N GLY A 453 9.77 26.56 -7.28
CA GLY A 453 8.58 26.95 -8.04
C GLY A 453 7.46 27.34 -7.08
N ASP A 454 6.85 28.50 -7.33
CA ASP A 454 5.91 29.26 -6.51
C ASP A 454 5.11 28.53 -5.40
N SER A 455 5.12 29.21 -4.26
CA SER A 455 4.63 28.85 -2.94
C SER A 455 3.10 28.85 -2.77
N ASP A 456 2.36 28.04 -3.52
CA ASP A 456 0.90 27.93 -3.31
C ASP A 456 0.49 26.83 -2.32
N SER A 457 1.30 25.77 -2.17
CA SER A 457 1.06 24.70 -1.20
C SER A 457 1.34 25.11 0.26
N LEU A 458 2.22 26.09 0.46
CA LEU A 458 2.69 26.55 1.78
C LEU A 458 1.67 27.46 2.49
N PHE A 459 0.86 28.24 1.75
CA PHE A 459 -0.18 29.09 2.35
C PHE A 459 -1.36 28.28 2.94
N LEU A 460 -1.51 27.02 2.54
CA LEU A 460 -2.64 26.16 2.87
C LEU A 460 -2.57 25.49 4.24
N LEU A 461 -1.37 25.37 4.82
CA LEU A 461 -1.17 24.68 6.11
C LEU A 461 -1.64 25.52 7.30
N ARG A 462 -1.50 26.85 7.25
CA ARG A 462 -1.91 27.74 8.37
C ARG A 462 -3.41 27.97 8.48
N GLY A 463 -4.20 27.61 7.47
CA GLY A 463 -5.66 27.70 7.50
C GLY A 463 -6.37 26.43 7.97
N LEU A 464 -5.60 25.41 8.40
CA LEU A 464 -6.12 24.09 8.78
C LEU A 464 -5.84 23.67 10.24
N GLU A 465 -5.20 24.51 11.04
CA GLU A 465 -5.30 24.47 12.51
C GLU A 465 -6.47 25.35 12.96
#